data_AF-A0A7S4V9Y1-F1
#
_entry.id   AF-A0A7S4V9Y1-F1
#
_cell.length_a   1.000
_cell.length_b   1.000
_cell.length_c   1.000
_cell.angle_alpha   90.00
_cell.angle_beta   90.00
_cell.angle_gamma   90.00
#
_symmetry.space_group_name_H-M   'P 1'
#
loop_
_entity.id
_entity.type
_entity.pdbx_description
1 polymer ?
#
loop_
_entity_poly.entity_id
_entity_poly.type
_entity_poly.pdbx_seq_one_letter_code
_entity_poly.pdbx_strand_id
1 'polypeptide(L)'
;MAAVLRGIALTLLACCTAGQRAPRITQDMLPLQVSGRYVVARDGCTRVKLSCINWAGAHLRKVVPAGLHMRTPDYLAGALADIGFNCVRIVYALQMLNATKVDPLWVGNAAASRDAWVNPQLNGLSAIKVLDQVILACTRAGLAVIINNHNSDLGWCCGDNDQNGLWWNDRYPHKVWLAHVRDLTLRFSKPEYKGMVVGFDLRNEIRSSEVAGRWYVARWGRGSQEEDWRQAAMEASEYVLRNSQMLAIVEGIQYAAVLCMLAENPLPAWMANRTLYSAHQYKWTQMGLMVPTMVVNGLSTPVKVWVPSVLVFGVFIIRLKKLRARFCCLATVELRKLRMVGFAFIAVGVVLSLLAVILASLRQCSLMWRFTMVGLEILGCVFLLSGTGCAMWSFVRCCSFRGNLSPEEPWDQTPSSLRDGCCVPRHTEVSGSARQTFLFIIVLLPVCLLVSGSFVLYVHSSRWLGQLEMATKWGRFLHSEPPLPVWVGEYGPGYDTDRDAQFHYFIEGDMDLAYWQMGSENGRRQDGTFNWDSYGIFSLDYNATNLQLPDSVMSLIRQTFTPRVTSVECSKT
;
A
#
# COMPACT_ATOMS: atom_id res chain seq x y z
N MET A 1 30.75 31.24 -4.40
CA MET A 1 29.38 30.84 -3.96
C MET A 1 29.06 29.35 -4.20
N ALA A 2 29.39 28.76 -5.36
CA ALA A 2 29.07 27.34 -5.63
C ALA A 2 29.81 26.30 -4.74
N ALA A 3 31.01 26.62 -4.24
CA ALA A 3 31.76 25.76 -3.32
C ALA A 3 31.24 25.80 -1.87
N VAL A 4 30.73 26.95 -1.43
CA VAL A 4 30.15 27.14 -0.08
C VAL A 4 28.79 26.42 0.04
N LEU A 5 28.00 26.44 -1.03
CA LEU A 5 26.72 25.71 -1.09
C LEU A 5 26.89 24.18 -1.13
N ARG A 6 27.99 23.66 -1.70
CA ARG A 6 28.32 22.22 -1.64
C ARG A 6 28.78 21.77 -0.25
N GLY A 7 29.47 22.64 0.49
CA GLY A 7 29.86 22.37 1.88
C GLY A 7 28.68 22.33 2.84
N ILE A 8 27.70 23.24 2.67
CA ILE A 8 26.50 23.28 3.52
C ILE A 8 25.57 22.09 3.21
N ALA A 9 25.46 21.66 1.95
CA ALA A 9 24.67 20.48 1.57
C ALA A 9 25.28 19.15 2.07
N LEU A 10 26.61 19.01 2.10
CA LEU A 10 27.26 17.81 2.66
C LEU A 10 27.20 17.76 4.20
N THR A 11 27.23 18.92 4.87
CA THR A 11 27.18 18.97 6.34
C THR A 11 25.75 18.76 6.88
N LEU A 12 24.71 19.10 6.10
CA LEU A 12 23.32 18.80 6.43
C LEU A 12 22.90 17.36 6.12
N LEU A 13 23.55 16.67 5.18
CA LEU A 13 23.27 15.24 4.93
C LEU A 13 23.98 14.29 5.92
N ALA A 14 25.10 14.70 6.51
CA ALA A 14 25.86 13.86 7.44
C ALA A 14 25.30 13.84 8.88
N CYS A 15 24.35 14.73 9.22
CA CYS A 15 23.77 14.80 10.57
C CYS A 15 22.47 13.97 10.73
N CYS A 16 21.94 13.37 9.64
CA CYS A 16 20.64 12.69 9.65
C CYS A 16 20.70 11.15 9.64
N THR A 17 21.87 10.53 9.84
CA THR A 17 22.01 9.06 9.79
C THR A 17 22.57 8.41 11.07
N ALA A 18 22.68 9.15 12.17
CA ALA A 18 22.66 8.51 13.48
C ALA A 18 21.27 7.90 13.65
N GLY A 19 21.14 6.59 13.40
CA GLY A 19 19.86 5.90 13.37
C GLY A 19 19.04 6.21 14.63
N GLN A 20 18.01 7.04 14.47
CA GLN A 20 17.11 7.40 15.56
C GLN A 20 16.40 6.10 16.00
N ARG A 21 16.61 5.71 17.25
CA ARG A 21 15.94 4.58 17.89
C ARG A 21 14.74 5.13 18.66
N ALA A 22 13.61 4.41 18.67
CA ALA A 22 12.51 4.80 19.55
C ALA A 22 13.00 4.73 21.01
N PRO A 23 12.62 5.70 21.86
CA PRO A 23 12.86 5.58 23.29
C PRO A 23 12.27 4.28 23.83
N ARG A 24 13.05 3.57 24.65
CA ARG A 24 12.57 2.37 25.35
C ARG A 24 11.45 2.75 26.31
N ILE A 25 10.48 1.87 26.45
CA ILE A 25 9.43 2.01 27.47
C ILE A 25 10.01 1.49 28.78
N THR A 26 10.01 2.34 29.79
CA THR A 26 10.55 2.06 31.12
C THR A 26 9.42 1.96 32.15
N GLN A 27 9.70 1.33 33.30
CA GLN A 27 8.68 1.08 34.32
C GLN A 27 8.10 2.36 34.94
N ASP A 28 8.89 3.43 35.00
CA ASP A 28 8.46 4.75 35.48
C ASP A 28 7.43 5.41 34.55
N MET A 29 7.35 5.00 33.28
CA MET A 29 6.32 5.46 32.34
C MET A 29 4.99 4.73 32.50
N LEU A 30 4.99 3.53 33.09
CA LEU A 30 3.83 2.62 33.12
C LEU A 30 2.94 2.85 34.36
N PRO A 31 1.62 2.63 34.29
CA PRO A 31 0.87 2.21 33.11
C PRO A 31 0.66 3.34 32.12
N LEU A 32 0.60 3.00 30.83
CA LEU A 32 0.28 3.96 29.79
C LEU A 32 -1.20 4.36 29.86
N GLN A 33 -1.49 5.59 29.46
CA GLN A 33 -2.83 6.16 29.38
C GLN A 33 -3.03 6.84 28.02
N VAL A 34 -4.23 7.38 27.82
CA VAL A 34 -4.56 8.20 26.66
C VAL A 34 -4.94 9.61 27.12
N SER A 35 -4.37 10.61 26.45
CA SER A 35 -4.78 12.01 26.57
C SER A 35 -4.96 12.60 25.17
N GLY A 36 -6.19 13.06 24.88
CA GLY A 36 -6.61 13.40 23.53
C GLY A 36 -6.39 12.23 22.57
N ARG A 37 -5.58 12.46 21.54
CA ARG A 37 -5.22 11.44 20.54
C ARG A 37 -3.91 10.70 20.80
N TYR A 38 -3.25 10.95 21.94
CA TYR A 38 -1.91 10.47 22.20
C TYR A 38 -1.86 9.45 23.32
N VAL A 39 -1.01 8.43 23.16
CA VAL A 39 -0.59 7.57 24.26
C VAL A 39 0.41 8.34 25.12
N VAL A 40 0.17 8.39 26.42
CA VAL A 40 0.98 9.11 27.40
C VAL A 40 1.45 8.19 28.52
N ALA A 41 2.54 8.59 29.18
CA ALA A 41 3.03 7.93 30.39
C ALA A 41 2.03 8.11 31.55
N ARG A 42 2.33 7.47 32.68
CA ARG A 42 1.48 7.47 33.88
C ARG A 42 1.25 8.87 34.49
N ASP A 43 2.07 9.85 34.13
CA ASP A 43 1.92 11.25 34.53
C ASP A 43 0.77 11.96 33.79
N GLY A 44 0.25 11.35 32.72
CA GLY A 44 -0.83 11.89 31.89
C GLY A 44 -0.37 12.93 30.84
N CYS A 45 0.93 13.23 30.78
CA CYS A 45 1.45 14.40 30.07
C CYS A 45 2.63 14.08 29.14
N THR A 46 3.47 13.10 29.50
CA THR A 46 4.63 12.74 28.69
C THR A 46 4.19 11.84 27.54
N ARG A 47 4.39 12.25 26.29
CA ARG A 47 4.03 11.45 25.11
C ARG A 47 4.89 10.20 25.04
N VAL A 48 4.26 9.03 24.88
CA VAL A 48 4.93 7.75 24.62
C VAL A 48 4.51 7.23 23.25
N LYS A 49 5.33 7.45 22.23
CA LYS A 49 5.07 6.96 20.87
C LYS A 49 5.27 5.45 20.78
N LEU A 50 4.24 4.74 20.37
CA LEU A 50 4.26 3.31 20.12
C LEU A 50 4.76 3.06 18.69
N SER A 51 5.99 2.59 18.59
CA SER A 51 6.62 2.15 17.34
C SER A 51 6.80 0.64 17.42
N CYS A 52 5.75 -0.07 17.04
CA CYS A 52 5.65 -1.50 17.23
C CYS A 52 5.96 -2.29 15.95
N ILE A 53 6.15 -3.59 16.14
CA ILE A 53 6.16 -4.59 15.07
C ILE A 53 5.25 -5.75 15.41
N ASN A 54 4.63 -6.35 14.39
CA ASN A 54 3.81 -7.54 14.53
C ASN A 54 4.67 -8.81 14.54
N TRP A 55 4.53 -9.63 15.59
CA TRP A 55 5.21 -10.92 15.72
C TRP A 55 4.20 -12.07 15.50
N ALA A 56 4.10 -12.49 14.24
CA ALA A 56 3.26 -13.59 13.77
C ALA A 56 3.74 -14.97 14.23
N GLY A 57 2.87 -15.98 14.09
CA GLY A 57 3.21 -17.40 14.28
C GLY A 57 2.32 -18.13 15.28
N ALA A 58 2.05 -17.52 16.44
CA ALA A 58 1.28 -18.19 17.50
C ALA A 58 -0.19 -18.44 17.12
N HIS A 59 -0.75 -17.64 16.21
CA HIS A 59 -2.07 -17.86 15.63
C HIS A 59 -2.11 -18.91 14.52
N LEU A 60 -0.96 -19.43 14.09
CA LEU A 60 -0.84 -20.43 13.03
C LEU A 60 -0.73 -21.83 13.61
N ARG A 61 -0.72 -22.84 12.73
CA ARG A 61 -0.60 -24.26 13.09
C ARG A 61 0.64 -24.59 13.92
N LYS A 62 1.69 -23.76 13.87
CA LYS A 62 2.90 -23.91 14.69
C LYS A 62 2.65 -23.63 16.18
N VAL A 63 1.57 -22.91 16.52
CA VAL A 63 1.16 -22.51 17.87
C VAL A 63 2.23 -21.78 18.70
N VAL A 64 3.29 -21.29 18.06
CA VAL A 64 4.37 -20.53 18.70
C VAL A 64 4.74 -19.33 17.84
N PRO A 65 5.21 -18.21 18.43
CA PRO A 65 5.74 -17.09 17.65
C PRO A 65 6.83 -17.56 16.69
N ALA A 66 6.83 -17.01 15.47
CA ALA A 66 7.72 -17.46 14.40
C ALA A 66 9.19 -17.16 14.73
N GLY A 67 10.10 -17.96 14.17
CA GLY A 67 11.55 -17.83 14.37
C GLY A 67 12.15 -18.59 15.55
N LEU A 68 11.35 -19.14 16.47
CA LEU A 68 11.86 -19.87 17.65
C LEU A 68 12.57 -21.20 17.33
N HIS A 69 12.44 -21.70 16.10
CA HIS A 69 13.22 -22.84 15.61
C HIS A 69 14.64 -22.44 15.17
N MET A 70 14.90 -21.13 14.98
CA MET A 70 16.17 -20.61 14.47
C MET A 70 16.94 -19.80 15.51
N ARG A 71 16.23 -19.09 16.40
CA ARG A 71 16.83 -18.16 17.37
C ARG A 71 16.14 -18.24 18.73
N THR A 72 16.83 -17.78 19.77
CA THR A 72 16.24 -17.67 21.11
C THR A 72 15.26 -16.49 21.19
N PRO A 73 14.26 -16.53 22.08
CA PRO A 73 13.39 -15.39 22.34
C PRO A 73 14.16 -14.10 22.66
N ASP A 74 15.22 -14.20 23.48
CA ASP A 74 16.06 -13.06 23.86
C ASP A 74 16.81 -12.46 22.67
N TYR A 75 17.33 -13.30 21.76
CA TYR A 75 17.96 -12.80 20.54
C TYR A 75 16.96 -12.05 19.66
N LEU A 76 15.78 -12.62 19.42
CA LEU A 76 14.76 -12.00 18.55
C LEU A 76 14.25 -10.69 19.15
N ALA A 77 13.92 -10.68 20.46
CA ALA A 77 13.52 -9.48 21.15
C ALA A 77 14.63 -8.41 21.15
N GLY A 78 15.88 -8.80 21.44
CA GLY A 78 17.04 -7.90 21.38
C GLY A 78 17.25 -7.32 19.98
N ALA A 79 17.12 -8.13 18.93
CA ALA A 79 17.25 -7.68 17.55
C ALA A 79 16.18 -6.65 17.17
N LEU A 80 14.91 -6.90 17.51
CA LEU A 80 13.83 -5.92 17.30
C LEU A 80 14.09 -4.61 18.03
N ALA A 81 14.58 -4.74 19.26
CA ALA A 81 14.95 -3.62 20.10
C ALA A 81 16.09 -2.83 19.44
N ASP A 82 17.14 -3.47 18.95
CA ASP A 82 18.31 -2.84 18.32
C ASP A 82 18.01 -2.18 16.98
N ILE A 83 17.05 -2.73 16.22
CA ILE A 83 16.51 -2.12 15.00
C ILE A 83 15.82 -0.78 15.32
N GLY A 84 15.26 -0.66 16.52
CA GLY A 84 14.72 0.59 17.07
C GLY A 84 13.25 0.55 17.45
N PHE A 85 12.57 -0.61 17.36
CA PHE A 85 11.21 -0.75 17.88
C PHE A 85 11.19 -0.63 19.41
N ASN A 86 10.09 -0.12 19.97
CA ASN A 86 9.88 -0.07 21.42
C ASN A 86 8.67 -0.90 21.89
N CYS A 87 7.93 -1.51 20.96
CA CYS A 87 6.85 -2.43 21.29
C CYS A 87 6.70 -3.56 20.26
N VAL A 88 5.95 -4.60 20.64
CA VAL A 88 5.61 -5.74 19.80
C VAL A 88 4.13 -6.06 19.95
N ARG A 89 3.40 -6.15 18.83
CA ARG A 89 2.05 -6.74 18.79
C ARG A 89 2.19 -8.24 18.54
N ILE A 90 1.97 -9.06 19.57
CA ILE A 90 2.04 -10.52 19.47
C ILE A 90 0.65 -11.07 19.19
N VAL A 91 0.52 -11.77 18.07
CA VAL A 91 -0.75 -12.24 17.53
C VAL A 91 -0.94 -13.74 17.83
N TYR A 92 -2.04 -14.10 18.49
CA TYR A 92 -2.35 -15.49 18.87
C TYR A 92 -3.75 -15.90 18.40
N ALA A 93 -4.01 -17.21 18.40
CA ALA A 93 -5.34 -17.77 18.17
C ALA A 93 -5.91 -18.39 19.45
N LEU A 94 -7.22 -18.37 19.65
CA LEU A 94 -7.82 -19.02 20.83
C LEU A 94 -7.47 -20.51 20.89
N GLN A 95 -7.51 -21.20 19.76
CA GLN A 95 -7.16 -22.62 19.65
C GLN A 95 -5.73 -22.94 20.10
N MET A 96 -4.78 -21.98 20.00
CA MET A 96 -3.40 -22.17 20.46
C MET A 96 -3.33 -22.46 21.96
N LEU A 97 -4.28 -21.94 22.74
CA LEU A 97 -4.32 -22.14 24.19
C LEU A 97 -4.62 -23.58 24.60
N ASN A 98 -5.18 -24.39 23.68
CA ASN A 98 -5.46 -25.82 23.90
C ASN A 98 -4.21 -26.69 23.74
N ALA A 99 -3.12 -26.16 23.17
CA ALA A 99 -1.89 -26.91 22.94
C ALA A 99 -1.08 -27.05 24.24
N THR A 100 -1.21 -28.21 24.90
CA THR A 100 -0.51 -28.56 26.15
C THR A 100 0.97 -28.87 25.95
N LYS A 101 1.40 -29.12 24.71
CA LYS A 101 2.80 -29.34 24.33
C LYS A 101 3.07 -28.80 22.93
N VAL A 102 4.15 -28.04 22.75
CA VAL A 102 4.62 -27.58 21.44
C VAL A 102 5.41 -28.67 20.73
N ASP A 103 5.36 -28.67 19.39
CA ASP A 103 6.22 -29.52 18.58
C ASP A 103 7.67 -29.06 18.77
N PRO A 104 8.59 -29.96 19.15
CA PRO A 104 9.99 -29.61 19.34
C PRO A 104 10.65 -29.04 18.07
N LEU A 105 10.15 -29.36 16.87
CA LEU A 105 10.63 -28.80 15.60
C LEU A 105 10.49 -27.27 15.57
N TRP A 106 9.42 -26.71 16.15
CA TRP A 106 9.14 -25.27 16.11
C TRP A 106 9.87 -24.46 17.16
N VAL A 107 10.54 -25.11 18.12
CA VAL A 107 11.33 -24.46 19.17
C VAL A 107 12.81 -24.85 19.13
N GLY A 108 13.26 -25.56 18.10
CA GLY A 108 14.68 -25.78 17.87
C GLY A 108 15.08 -27.19 17.51
N ASN A 109 14.31 -27.87 16.66
CA ASN A 109 14.79 -29.05 15.96
C ASN A 109 14.47 -28.92 14.47
N ALA A 110 15.40 -28.38 13.69
CA ALA A 110 15.33 -28.48 12.24
C ALA A 110 16.73 -28.67 11.66
N ALA A 111 17.03 -29.94 11.31
CA ALA A 111 17.93 -30.33 10.23
C ALA A 111 19.47 -30.23 10.39
N ALA A 112 20.06 -29.87 11.54
CA ALA A 112 21.54 -29.78 11.65
C ALA A 112 22.23 -30.94 12.40
N SER A 113 21.64 -31.46 13.48
CA SER A 113 22.05 -32.69 14.19
C SER A 113 21.11 -32.87 15.38
N ARG A 114 20.99 -34.09 15.90
CA ARG A 114 20.17 -34.40 17.09
C ARG A 114 20.60 -33.66 18.37
N ASP A 115 21.71 -32.92 18.32
CA ASP A 115 22.41 -32.38 19.49
C ASP A 115 22.42 -30.83 19.56
N ALA A 116 21.88 -30.10 18.57
CA ALA A 116 21.89 -28.63 18.55
C ALA A 116 20.48 -28.02 18.75
N TRP A 117 19.94 -28.15 19.95
CA TRP A 117 18.68 -27.49 20.31
C TRP A 117 18.89 -25.97 20.46
N VAL A 118 18.15 -25.17 19.70
CA VAL A 118 18.19 -23.71 19.85
C VAL A 118 17.52 -23.27 21.16
N ASN A 119 16.34 -23.84 21.48
CA ASN A 119 15.63 -23.56 22.72
C ASN A 119 15.22 -24.86 23.45
N PRO A 120 16.16 -25.62 24.02
CA PRO A 120 15.85 -26.86 24.74
C PRO A 120 14.89 -26.62 25.91
N GLN A 121 14.95 -25.44 26.55
CA GLN A 121 14.09 -25.04 27.66
C GLN A 121 12.62 -24.83 27.27
N LEU A 122 12.31 -24.67 25.97
CA LEU A 122 10.94 -24.52 25.47
C LEU A 122 10.31 -25.86 25.10
N ASN A 123 11.12 -26.90 24.93
CA ASN A 123 10.64 -28.23 24.60
C ASN A 123 9.76 -28.78 25.74
N GLY A 124 8.63 -29.41 25.38
CA GLY A 124 7.70 -29.97 26.35
C GLY A 124 6.77 -28.95 27.02
N LEU A 125 6.98 -27.65 26.82
CA LEU A 125 6.07 -26.63 27.33
C LEU A 125 4.78 -26.57 26.52
N SER A 126 3.69 -26.22 27.18
CA SER A 126 2.46 -25.77 26.50
C SER A 126 2.71 -24.49 25.70
N ALA A 127 1.90 -24.27 24.67
CA ALA A 127 2.02 -23.11 23.80
C ALA A 127 1.92 -21.77 24.57
N ILE A 128 1.01 -21.68 25.54
CA ILE A 128 0.91 -20.48 26.41
C ILE A 128 2.15 -20.28 27.29
N LYS A 129 2.83 -21.35 27.71
CA LYS A 129 4.09 -21.26 28.46
C LYS A 129 5.25 -20.82 27.58
N VAL A 130 5.26 -21.20 26.29
CA VAL A 130 6.21 -20.65 25.32
C VAL A 130 5.96 -19.16 25.11
N LEU A 131 4.69 -18.74 25.00
CA LEU A 131 4.32 -17.33 24.90
C LEU A 131 4.77 -16.52 26.14
N ASP A 132 4.66 -17.08 27.36
CA ASP A 132 5.23 -16.45 28.56
C ASP A 132 6.73 -16.12 28.37
N GLN A 133 7.51 -17.08 27.87
CA GLN A 133 8.96 -16.90 27.68
C GLN A 133 9.29 -15.83 26.64
N VAL A 134 8.49 -15.72 25.57
CA VAL A 134 8.64 -14.68 24.54
C VAL A 134 8.31 -13.31 25.12
N ILE A 135 7.21 -13.16 25.86
CA ILE A 135 6.83 -11.89 26.48
C ILE A 135 7.86 -11.45 27.53
N LEU A 136 8.40 -12.39 28.32
CA LEU A 136 9.46 -12.11 29.28
C LEU A 136 10.77 -11.68 28.59
N ALA A 137 11.08 -12.23 27.41
CA ALA A 137 12.21 -11.77 26.59
C ALA A 137 11.99 -10.35 26.06
N CYS A 138 10.79 -10.03 25.54
CA CYS A 138 10.43 -8.65 25.17
C CYS A 138 10.55 -7.69 26.37
N THR A 139 10.05 -8.09 27.53
CA THR A 139 10.13 -7.34 28.79
C THR A 139 11.59 -7.05 29.17
N ARG A 140 12.49 -8.03 29.08
CA ARG A 140 13.93 -7.85 29.35
C ARG A 140 14.61 -6.93 28.33
N ALA A 141 14.18 -6.97 27.08
CA ALA A 141 14.69 -6.11 26.01
C ALA A 141 14.14 -4.66 26.07
N GLY A 142 13.24 -4.35 26.99
CA GLY A 142 12.58 -3.03 27.09
C GLY A 142 11.56 -2.78 25.97
N LEU A 143 10.97 -3.85 25.43
CA LEU A 143 9.89 -3.81 24.46
C LEU A 143 8.55 -4.00 25.17
N ALA A 144 7.64 -3.03 25.05
CA ALA A 144 6.28 -3.23 25.48
C ALA A 144 5.57 -4.26 24.59
N VAL A 145 4.56 -4.93 25.11
CA VAL A 145 3.82 -5.99 24.42
C VAL A 145 2.35 -5.62 24.36
N ILE A 146 1.79 -5.74 23.17
CA ILE A 146 0.35 -5.72 22.92
C ILE A 146 -0.05 -7.14 22.53
N ILE A 147 -1.02 -7.71 23.23
CA ILE A 147 -1.55 -9.04 22.92
C ILE A 147 -2.74 -8.88 21.99
N ASN A 148 -2.71 -9.49 20.81
CA ASN A 148 -3.82 -9.43 19.85
C ASN A 148 -4.47 -10.81 19.66
N ASN A 149 -5.78 -10.88 19.87
CA ASN A 149 -6.54 -12.05 19.46
C ASN A 149 -6.78 -12.04 17.95
N HIS A 150 -5.85 -12.67 17.24
CA HIS A 150 -5.80 -12.66 15.79
C HIS A 150 -6.87 -13.56 15.18
N ASN A 151 -6.96 -14.81 15.65
CA ASN A 151 -7.95 -15.79 15.21
C ASN A 151 -8.62 -16.51 16.39
N SER A 152 -9.77 -17.11 16.15
CA SER A 152 -10.32 -18.17 17.01
C SER A 152 -9.62 -19.49 16.68
N ASP A 153 -9.63 -19.87 15.41
CA ASP A 153 -8.99 -21.09 14.90
C ASP A 153 -7.53 -20.86 14.46
N LEU A 154 -6.72 -21.91 14.47
CA LEU A 154 -5.36 -21.85 13.92
C LEU A 154 -5.41 -21.68 12.41
N GLY A 155 -4.73 -20.66 11.88
CA GLY A 155 -4.66 -20.46 10.44
C GLY A 155 -4.35 -19.03 10.04
N TRP A 156 -4.23 -18.83 8.73
CA TRP A 156 -4.18 -17.50 8.14
C TRP A 156 -5.57 -16.94 7.99
N CYS A 157 -5.70 -15.66 8.32
CA CYS A 157 -6.81 -14.83 7.91
C CYS A 157 -6.34 -14.00 6.67
N CYS A 158 -7.16 -13.18 6.02
CA CYS A 158 -8.51 -12.80 6.40
C CYS A 158 -9.43 -13.01 5.21
N GLY A 159 -9.94 -14.23 5.07
CA GLY A 159 -10.98 -14.56 4.09
C GLY A 159 -12.35 -14.23 4.63
N ASP A 160 -13.31 -13.99 3.74
CA ASP A 160 -14.73 -13.88 4.11
C ASP A 160 -15.32 -15.23 4.58
N ASN A 161 -14.63 -16.36 4.33
CA ASN A 161 -15.09 -17.72 4.64
C ASN A 161 -14.15 -18.49 5.58
N ASP A 162 -13.21 -17.81 6.24
CA ASP A 162 -12.28 -18.44 7.18
C ASP A 162 -12.88 -18.67 8.57
N GLN A 163 -14.14 -18.28 8.78
CA GLN A 163 -14.88 -18.38 10.06
C GLN A 163 -14.23 -17.60 11.22
N ASN A 164 -13.37 -16.63 10.90
CA ASN A 164 -12.64 -15.79 11.84
C ASN A 164 -12.92 -14.29 11.65
N GLY A 165 -13.92 -13.90 10.85
CA GLY A 165 -14.26 -12.48 10.65
C GLY A 165 -15.00 -11.83 11.83
N LEU A 166 -15.56 -12.63 12.74
CA LEU A 166 -16.19 -12.18 13.99
C LEU A 166 -15.39 -12.67 15.21
N TRP A 167 -15.74 -12.20 16.41
CA TRP A 167 -15.16 -12.62 17.70
C TRP A 167 -15.69 -13.97 18.21
N TRP A 168 -16.49 -14.67 17.41
CA TRP A 168 -17.08 -15.95 17.76
C TRP A 168 -17.24 -16.84 16.53
N ASN A 169 -17.29 -18.14 16.76
CA ASN A 169 -17.80 -19.14 15.82
C ASN A 169 -18.40 -20.34 16.58
N ASP A 170 -18.81 -21.39 15.85
CA ASP A 170 -19.40 -22.61 16.41
C ASP A 170 -18.49 -23.36 17.39
N ARG A 171 -17.16 -23.28 17.19
CA ARG A 171 -16.15 -23.91 18.04
C ARG A 171 -15.72 -23.03 19.21
N TYR A 172 -15.68 -21.71 19.00
CA TYR A 172 -15.34 -20.70 19.99
C TYR A 172 -16.48 -19.69 20.12
N PRO A 173 -17.52 -20.01 20.92
CA PRO A 173 -18.62 -19.08 21.16
C PRO A 173 -18.16 -17.79 21.83
N HIS A 174 -18.94 -16.71 21.70
CA HIS A 174 -18.63 -15.40 22.28
C HIS A 174 -18.24 -15.44 23.77
N LYS A 175 -18.94 -16.25 24.59
CA LYS A 175 -18.61 -16.44 26.02
C LYS A 175 -17.20 -17.02 26.26
N VAL A 176 -16.72 -17.88 25.35
CA VAL A 176 -15.39 -18.48 25.41
C VAL A 176 -14.34 -17.43 25.05
N TRP A 177 -14.57 -16.65 23.99
CA TRP A 177 -13.71 -15.51 23.65
C TRP A 177 -13.59 -14.51 24.81
N LEU A 178 -14.71 -14.10 25.44
CA LEU A 178 -14.68 -13.23 26.62
C LEU A 178 -13.89 -13.82 27.79
N ALA A 179 -14.08 -15.11 28.09
CA ALA A 179 -13.32 -15.79 29.14
C ALA A 179 -11.81 -15.78 28.84
N HIS A 180 -11.42 -15.95 27.58
CA HIS A 180 -10.01 -15.87 27.18
C HIS A 180 -9.42 -14.47 27.32
N VAL A 181 -10.15 -13.42 26.92
CA VAL A 181 -9.72 -12.04 27.14
C VAL A 181 -9.46 -11.82 28.63
N ARG A 182 -10.42 -12.18 29.50
CA ARG A 182 -10.27 -12.10 30.95
C ARG A 182 -9.05 -12.86 31.46
N ASP A 183 -8.91 -14.13 31.08
CA ASP A 183 -7.88 -15.01 31.65
C ASP A 183 -6.47 -14.59 31.21
N LEU A 184 -6.30 -14.12 29.97
CA LEU A 184 -5.03 -13.60 29.48
C LEU A 184 -4.69 -12.23 30.07
N THR A 185 -5.68 -11.33 30.22
CA THR A 185 -5.48 -10.07 30.96
C THR A 185 -4.99 -10.33 32.37
N LEU A 186 -5.64 -11.23 33.11
CA LEU A 186 -5.24 -11.60 34.48
C LEU A 186 -3.86 -12.28 34.53
N ARG A 187 -3.55 -13.12 33.54
CA ARG A 187 -2.24 -13.77 33.44
C ARG A 187 -1.14 -12.74 33.26
N PHE A 188 -1.29 -11.85 32.28
CA PHE A 188 -0.23 -10.95 31.85
C PHE A 188 -0.11 -9.67 32.67
N SER A 189 -1.01 -9.43 33.62
CA SER A 189 -0.86 -8.37 34.61
C SER A 189 -0.05 -8.76 35.85
N LYS A 190 0.49 -9.98 35.88
CA LYS A 190 1.30 -10.44 37.01
C LYS A 190 2.60 -9.64 37.12
N PRO A 191 3.15 -9.45 38.34
CA PRO A 191 4.36 -8.66 38.56
C PRO A 191 5.58 -9.09 37.75
N GLU A 192 5.68 -10.37 37.38
CA GLU A 192 6.76 -10.92 36.56
C GLU A 192 6.88 -10.25 35.18
N TYR A 193 5.76 -9.77 34.61
CA TYR A 193 5.73 -9.04 33.34
C TYR A 193 5.98 -7.55 33.49
N LYS A 194 6.17 -7.06 34.73
CA LYS A 194 6.63 -5.69 35.01
C LYS A 194 5.75 -4.57 34.42
N GLY A 195 4.48 -4.86 34.15
CA GLY A 195 3.55 -3.96 33.45
C GLY A 195 3.87 -3.76 31.96
N MET A 196 4.85 -4.47 31.40
CA MET A 196 5.29 -4.32 30.01
C MET A 196 4.29 -4.90 29.01
N VAL A 197 3.31 -5.70 29.46
CA VAL A 197 2.12 -5.98 28.64
C VAL A 197 1.17 -4.79 28.80
N VAL A 198 1.26 -3.85 27.86
CA VAL A 198 0.64 -2.51 27.97
C VAL A 198 -0.73 -2.44 27.35
N GLY A 199 -1.16 -3.44 26.58
CA GLY A 199 -2.45 -3.40 25.93
C GLY A 199 -2.94 -4.75 25.43
N PHE A 200 -4.26 -4.81 25.25
CA PHE A 200 -4.95 -5.95 24.67
C PHE A 200 -5.76 -5.48 23.47
N ASP A 201 -5.37 -5.98 22.30
CA ASP A 201 -6.07 -5.79 21.04
C ASP A 201 -7.09 -6.91 20.87
N LEU A 202 -8.36 -6.52 21.02
CA LEU A 202 -9.44 -7.42 21.41
C LEU A 202 -9.75 -8.47 20.35
N ARG A 203 -9.75 -8.07 19.07
CA ARG A 203 -10.07 -8.95 17.95
C ARG A 203 -9.58 -8.36 16.63
N ASN A 204 -8.84 -9.16 15.88
CA ASN A 204 -8.30 -8.77 14.58
C ASN A 204 -9.34 -8.74 13.46
N GLU A 205 -9.29 -7.66 12.69
CA GLU A 205 -9.91 -7.46 11.38
C GLU A 205 -11.38 -7.86 11.30
N ILE A 206 -12.18 -7.30 12.22
CA ILE A 206 -13.64 -7.50 12.24
C ILE A 206 -14.23 -7.22 10.86
N ARG A 207 -14.99 -8.18 10.33
CA ARG A 207 -15.58 -8.12 8.99
C ARG A 207 -16.81 -9.01 8.89
N SER A 208 -17.69 -8.66 7.95
CA SER A 208 -18.75 -9.56 7.52
C SER A 208 -18.12 -10.86 7.00
N SER A 209 -18.62 -12.00 7.45
CA SER A 209 -18.04 -13.29 7.11
C SER A 209 -19.07 -14.40 7.24
N GLU A 210 -18.78 -15.52 6.58
CA GLU A 210 -19.48 -16.78 6.76
C GLU A 210 -18.99 -17.47 8.05
N VAL A 211 -19.92 -17.72 8.96
CA VAL A 211 -19.69 -18.45 10.22
C VAL A 211 -20.74 -19.54 10.33
N ALA A 212 -20.31 -20.78 10.56
CA ALA A 212 -21.19 -21.94 10.69
C ALA A 212 -22.19 -22.12 9.52
N GLY A 213 -21.75 -21.87 8.28
CA GLY A 213 -22.58 -21.99 7.07
C GLY A 213 -23.58 -20.84 6.86
N ARG A 214 -23.48 -19.76 7.63
CA ARG A 214 -24.35 -18.59 7.52
C ARG A 214 -23.53 -17.31 7.37
N TRP A 215 -23.99 -16.43 6.48
CA TRP A 215 -23.42 -15.09 6.33
C TRP A 215 -23.86 -14.16 7.46
N TYR A 216 -22.90 -13.51 8.11
CA TYR A 216 -23.12 -12.50 9.13
C TYR A 216 -22.55 -11.16 8.69
N VAL A 217 -23.26 -10.08 9.01
CA VAL A 217 -22.82 -8.72 8.69
C VAL A 217 -22.23 -8.09 9.94
N ALA A 218 -20.93 -7.77 9.93
CA ALA A 218 -20.33 -7.04 11.04
C ALA A 218 -20.90 -5.62 11.11
N ARG A 219 -21.34 -5.24 12.30
CA ARG A 219 -22.01 -3.96 12.59
C ARG A 219 -21.37 -3.29 13.79
N TRP A 220 -21.75 -2.03 14.00
CA TRP A 220 -21.26 -1.20 15.09
C TRP A 220 -22.43 -0.42 15.70
N GLY A 221 -22.77 -0.73 16.95
CA GLY A 221 -23.84 -0.10 17.72
C GLY A 221 -25.26 -0.46 17.25
N ARG A 222 -25.42 -1.56 16.50
CA ARG A 222 -26.70 -1.99 15.93
C ARG A 222 -26.65 -3.46 15.53
N GLY A 223 -27.83 -4.06 15.36
CA GLY A 223 -27.99 -5.45 14.94
C GLY A 223 -28.18 -6.39 16.12
N SER A 224 -28.00 -7.68 15.87
CA SER A 224 -28.02 -8.70 16.93
C SER A 224 -26.72 -8.69 17.74
N GLN A 225 -26.72 -9.34 18.90
CA GLN A 225 -25.51 -9.54 19.70
C GLN A 225 -24.40 -10.27 18.92
N GLU A 226 -24.74 -11.07 17.90
CA GLU A 226 -23.77 -11.78 17.06
C GLU A 226 -23.08 -10.88 16.02
N GLU A 227 -23.65 -9.71 15.73
CA GLU A 227 -23.22 -8.79 14.69
C GLU A 227 -22.67 -7.46 15.23
N ASP A 228 -23.05 -7.05 16.45
CA ASP A 228 -22.64 -5.78 17.03
C ASP A 228 -21.26 -5.83 17.70
N TRP A 229 -20.24 -5.43 16.95
CA TRP A 229 -18.87 -5.36 17.45
C TRP A 229 -18.70 -4.35 18.59
N ARG A 230 -19.43 -3.22 18.56
CA ARG A 230 -19.33 -2.21 19.62
C ARG A 230 -19.72 -2.81 20.96
N GLN A 231 -20.80 -3.59 20.99
CA GLN A 231 -21.25 -4.27 22.20
C GLN A 231 -20.20 -5.27 22.70
N ALA A 232 -19.74 -6.18 21.83
CA ALA A 232 -18.75 -7.18 22.21
C ALA A 232 -17.42 -6.56 22.67
N ALA A 233 -16.98 -5.48 22.04
CA ALA A 233 -15.77 -4.75 22.43
C ALA A 233 -15.92 -4.10 23.81
N MET A 234 -17.09 -3.55 24.16
CA MET A 234 -17.34 -3.01 25.51
C MET A 234 -17.28 -4.11 26.57
N GLU A 235 -17.94 -5.24 26.33
CA GLU A 235 -17.97 -6.38 27.25
C GLU A 235 -16.56 -6.94 27.51
N ALA A 236 -15.74 -7.09 26.46
CA ALA A 236 -14.36 -7.53 26.60
C ALA A 236 -13.46 -6.48 27.27
N SER A 237 -13.68 -5.20 26.95
CA SER A 237 -12.93 -4.08 27.55
C SER A 237 -13.18 -3.93 29.03
N GLU A 238 -14.32 -4.37 29.57
CA GLU A 238 -14.52 -4.39 31.02
C GLU A 238 -13.45 -5.23 31.72
N TYR A 239 -13.09 -6.39 31.16
CA TYR A 239 -12.04 -7.23 31.75
C TYR A 239 -10.66 -6.57 31.63
N VAL A 240 -10.35 -5.99 30.47
CA VAL A 240 -9.07 -5.32 30.21
C VAL A 240 -8.90 -4.09 31.09
N LEU A 241 -9.91 -3.22 31.19
CA LEU A 241 -9.82 -1.93 31.87
C LEU A 241 -10.03 -2.02 33.38
N ARG A 242 -10.68 -3.08 33.90
CA ARG A 242 -10.61 -3.41 35.34
C ARG A 242 -9.17 -3.70 35.77
N ASN A 243 -8.33 -4.16 34.86
CA ASN A 243 -6.89 -4.14 35.04
C ASN A 243 -6.37 -2.71 34.92
N SER A 244 -5.71 -2.19 35.97
CA SER A 244 -5.18 -0.82 35.92
C SER A 244 -3.94 -0.67 35.03
N GLN A 245 -3.42 -1.76 34.46
CA GLN A 245 -2.13 -1.76 33.75
C GLN A 245 -2.22 -1.65 32.23
N MET A 246 -3.37 -1.98 31.63
CA MET A 246 -3.50 -2.19 30.19
C MET A 246 -4.43 -1.20 29.50
N LEU A 247 -4.10 -0.87 28.25
CA LEU A 247 -4.97 -0.22 27.28
C LEU A 247 -5.88 -1.27 26.62
N ALA A 248 -7.16 -0.93 26.42
CA ALA A 248 -8.04 -1.67 25.53
C ALA A 248 -7.85 -1.14 24.11
N ILE A 249 -7.58 -2.02 23.15
CA ILE A 249 -7.42 -1.63 21.74
C ILE A 249 -8.60 -2.22 20.97
N VAL A 250 -9.40 -1.34 20.37
CA VAL A 250 -10.64 -1.68 19.66
C VAL A 250 -10.45 -1.39 18.18
N GLU A 251 -10.30 -2.44 17.39
CA GLU A 251 -10.21 -2.34 15.94
C GLU A 251 -11.53 -1.85 15.31
N GLY A 252 -11.42 -1.21 14.15
CA GLY A 252 -12.56 -0.87 13.30
C GLY A 252 -13.22 -2.09 12.66
N ILE A 253 -14.26 -1.83 11.87
CA ILE A 253 -14.90 -2.87 11.04
C ILE A 253 -14.33 -2.83 9.62
N GLN A 254 -14.75 -3.81 8.80
CA GLN A 254 -14.29 -3.98 7.43
C GLN A 254 -12.76 -4.15 7.40
N TYR A 255 -12.29 -5.23 8.04
CA TYR A 255 -10.87 -5.55 8.14
C TYR A 255 -10.06 -4.48 8.88
N ALA A 256 -10.66 -3.90 9.93
CA ALA A 256 -10.13 -2.74 10.65
C ALA A 256 -9.83 -1.52 9.76
N ALA A 257 -10.27 -1.49 8.50
CA ALA A 257 -9.94 -0.40 7.59
C ALA A 257 -10.75 0.87 7.89
N VAL A 258 -11.87 0.76 8.62
CA VAL A 258 -12.84 1.84 8.78
C VAL A 258 -13.23 2.08 10.24
N LEU A 259 -13.07 3.33 10.68
CA LEU A 259 -13.50 3.84 11.99
C LEU A 259 -14.67 4.82 11.89
N CYS A 260 -15.21 5.08 10.69
CA CYS A 260 -16.21 6.14 10.46
C CYS A 260 -17.46 6.02 11.36
N MET A 261 -17.80 4.78 11.75
CA MET A 261 -18.92 4.43 12.63
C MET A 261 -18.84 5.05 14.03
N LEU A 262 -17.65 5.45 14.50
CA LEU A 262 -17.44 6.08 15.79
C LEU A 262 -18.18 7.42 15.93
N ALA A 263 -18.38 8.13 14.82
CA ALA A 263 -19.09 9.42 14.83
C ALA A 263 -20.57 9.26 15.19
N GLU A 264 -21.19 8.13 14.80
CA GLU A 264 -22.60 7.87 15.06
C GLU A 264 -22.81 7.20 16.43
N ASN A 265 -21.94 6.25 16.78
CA ASN A 265 -22.08 5.46 18.00
C ASN A 265 -20.73 5.37 18.75
N PRO A 266 -20.30 6.43 19.44
CA PRO A 266 -19.03 6.43 20.15
C PRO A 266 -19.01 5.39 21.29
N LEU A 267 -17.81 4.97 21.70
CA LEU A 267 -17.65 4.18 22.92
C LEU A 267 -17.97 5.06 24.16
N PRO A 268 -18.45 4.45 25.25
CA PRO A 268 -18.85 5.18 26.44
C PRO A 268 -17.67 5.84 27.18
N ALA A 269 -17.96 6.93 27.90
CA ALA A 269 -16.93 7.77 28.55
C ALA A 269 -16.02 7.01 29.54
N TRP A 270 -16.51 5.96 30.21
CA TRP A 270 -15.72 5.16 31.15
C TRP A 270 -14.51 4.46 30.50
N MET A 271 -14.51 4.34 29.17
CA MET A 271 -13.41 3.76 28.39
C MET A 271 -12.38 4.78 27.89
N ALA A 272 -12.69 6.08 27.88
CA ALA A 272 -12.00 7.08 27.07
C ALA A 272 -10.49 7.20 27.34
N ASN A 273 -10.07 7.20 28.61
CA ASN A 273 -8.68 7.49 28.99
C ASN A 273 -7.72 6.29 28.84
N ARG A 274 -8.22 5.12 28.43
CA ARG A 274 -7.42 3.89 28.30
C ARG A 274 -7.82 3.04 27.09
N THR A 275 -8.44 3.66 26.09
CA THR A 275 -8.83 2.97 24.85
C THR A 275 -8.10 3.57 23.65
N LEU A 276 -7.49 2.71 22.83
CA LEU A 276 -7.03 3.08 21.49
C LEU A 276 -7.99 2.52 20.45
N TYR A 277 -8.26 3.30 19.42
CA TYR A 277 -8.95 2.80 18.24
C TYR A 277 -7.90 2.31 17.24
N SER A 278 -8.04 1.10 16.74
CA SER A 278 -7.07 0.53 15.80
C SER A 278 -7.61 0.51 14.38
N ALA A 279 -6.79 1.00 13.44
CA ALA A 279 -7.04 0.92 12.01
C ALA A 279 -5.93 0.13 11.31
N HIS A 280 -6.27 -0.64 10.27
CA HIS A 280 -5.29 -1.33 9.45
C HIS A 280 -5.16 -0.66 8.09
N GLN A 281 -3.92 -0.53 7.62
CA GLN A 281 -3.61 0.18 6.40
C GLN A 281 -2.71 -0.62 5.47
N TYR A 282 -3.35 -1.25 4.49
CA TYR A 282 -2.72 -2.00 3.41
C TYR A 282 -3.01 -1.35 2.06
N LYS A 283 -2.26 -1.74 1.03
CA LYS A 283 -2.53 -1.31 -0.35
C LYS A 283 -3.93 -1.73 -0.82
N TRP A 284 -4.38 -2.93 -0.45
CA TRP A 284 -5.69 -3.45 -0.85
C TRP A 284 -6.86 -2.83 -0.10
N THR A 285 -6.61 -2.23 1.07
CA THR A 285 -7.59 -1.38 1.74
C THR A 285 -7.61 0.05 1.19
N GLN A 286 -6.84 0.36 0.13
CA GLN A 286 -6.82 1.67 -0.55
C GLN A 286 -7.42 1.58 -1.96
N MET A 287 -8.75 1.56 -2.06
CA MET A 287 -9.44 1.53 -3.36
C MET A 287 -9.12 2.75 -4.23
N GLY A 288 -8.87 3.91 -3.62
CA GLY A 288 -8.47 5.15 -4.29
C GLY A 288 -7.09 5.09 -4.94
N LEU A 289 -6.22 4.18 -4.50
CA LEU A 289 -4.91 3.90 -5.10
C LEU A 289 -4.97 2.71 -6.07
N MET A 290 -5.83 1.72 -5.80
CA MET A 290 -6.07 0.59 -6.70
C MET A 290 -6.68 1.02 -8.03
N VAL A 291 -7.68 1.91 -8.04
CA VAL A 291 -8.35 2.28 -9.31
C VAL A 291 -7.39 2.97 -10.29
N PRO A 292 -6.60 4.00 -9.92
CA PRO A 292 -5.61 4.60 -10.83
C PRO A 292 -4.52 3.60 -11.26
N THR A 293 -4.01 2.77 -10.35
CA THR A 293 -2.97 1.77 -10.69
C THR A 293 -3.51 0.63 -11.55
N MET A 294 -4.73 0.15 -11.33
CA MET A 294 -5.41 -0.84 -12.17
C MET A 294 -5.77 -0.27 -13.54
N VAL A 295 -6.17 1.00 -13.61
CA VAL A 295 -6.38 1.70 -14.88
C VAL A 295 -5.05 1.83 -15.62
N VAL A 296 -3.98 2.30 -14.97
CA VAL A 296 -2.66 2.43 -15.60
C VAL A 296 -2.06 1.08 -15.98
N ASN A 297 -2.21 0.04 -15.17
CA ASN A 297 -1.69 -1.30 -15.48
C ASN A 297 -2.58 -2.06 -16.47
N GLY A 298 -3.88 -1.78 -16.50
CA GLY A 298 -4.84 -2.30 -17.46
C GLY A 298 -4.80 -1.61 -18.82
N LEU A 299 -4.23 -0.39 -18.90
CA LEU A 299 -3.81 0.19 -20.17
C LEU A 299 -2.67 -0.66 -20.73
N SER A 300 -2.97 -1.37 -21.81
CA SER A 300 -2.01 -2.23 -22.49
C SER A 300 -0.75 -1.43 -22.87
N THR A 301 0.43 -2.06 -22.83
CA THR A 301 1.70 -1.48 -23.30
C THR A 301 1.55 -0.76 -24.65
N PRO A 302 0.74 -1.28 -25.61
CA PRO A 302 0.33 -0.53 -26.78
C PRO A 302 -0.19 0.87 -26.48
N VAL A 303 -1.15 1.11 -25.59
CA VAL A 303 -1.72 2.45 -25.32
C VAL A 303 -0.70 3.41 -24.69
N LYS A 304 0.12 2.91 -23.76
CA LYS A 304 1.22 3.67 -23.13
C LYS A 304 2.25 4.16 -24.15
N VAL A 305 2.47 3.38 -25.20
CA VAL A 305 3.37 3.69 -26.30
C VAL A 305 2.63 4.42 -27.44
N TRP A 306 1.35 4.13 -27.67
CA TRP A 306 0.55 4.61 -28.80
C TRP A 306 0.24 6.08 -28.70
N VAL A 307 -0.21 6.57 -27.54
CA VAL A 307 -0.58 7.98 -27.40
C VAL A 307 0.64 8.90 -27.64
N PRO A 308 1.83 8.62 -27.06
CA PRO A 308 3.05 9.32 -27.42
C PRO A 308 3.45 9.10 -28.89
N SER A 309 3.33 7.87 -29.42
CA SER A 309 3.71 7.55 -30.80
C SER A 309 2.82 8.23 -31.83
N VAL A 310 1.52 8.37 -31.60
CA VAL A 310 0.58 9.07 -32.50
C VAL A 310 0.84 10.57 -32.49
N LEU A 311 1.22 11.15 -31.36
CA LEU A 311 1.65 12.55 -31.29
C LEU A 311 2.97 12.76 -32.05
N VAL A 312 3.95 11.88 -31.86
CA VAL A 312 5.23 11.90 -32.60
C VAL A 312 5.02 11.65 -34.10
N PHE A 313 4.14 10.72 -34.47
CA PHE A 313 3.83 10.35 -35.84
C PHE A 313 2.97 11.42 -36.54
N GLY A 314 2.06 12.07 -35.82
CA GLY A 314 1.31 13.23 -36.30
C GLY A 314 2.24 14.41 -36.61
N VAL A 315 3.22 14.66 -35.73
CA VAL A 315 4.30 15.64 -35.98
C VAL A 315 5.18 15.22 -37.16
N PHE A 316 5.48 13.92 -37.33
CA PHE A 316 6.24 13.37 -38.45
C PHE A 316 5.49 13.49 -39.80
N ILE A 317 4.17 13.25 -39.83
CA ILE A 317 3.30 13.41 -41.00
C ILE A 317 3.22 14.90 -41.41
N ILE A 318 3.14 15.82 -40.44
CA ILE A 318 3.21 17.26 -40.69
C ILE A 318 4.57 17.64 -41.31
N ARG A 319 5.65 16.90 -40.96
CA ARG A 319 7.02 17.07 -41.50
C ARG A 319 7.26 16.48 -42.88
N LEU A 320 6.47 15.51 -43.36
CA LEU A 320 6.61 14.96 -44.71
C LEU A 320 6.47 16.04 -45.81
N LYS A 321 5.80 17.17 -45.53
CA LYS A 321 5.80 18.32 -46.44
C LYS A 321 7.17 18.98 -46.63
N LYS A 322 8.10 18.92 -45.67
CA LYS A 322 9.45 19.51 -45.82
C LYS A 322 10.45 18.58 -46.51
N LEU A 323 10.23 17.27 -46.47
CA LEU A 323 11.00 16.29 -47.27
C LEU A 323 10.56 16.27 -48.74
N ARG A 324 9.28 16.56 -49.04
CA ARG A 324 8.78 16.70 -50.42
C ARG A 324 9.36 17.91 -51.17
N ALA A 325 9.88 18.91 -50.47
CA ALA A 325 10.65 19.99 -51.12
C ALA A 325 12.02 19.52 -51.68
N ARG A 326 12.45 18.28 -51.38
CA ARG A 326 13.70 17.69 -51.90
C ARG A 326 13.50 16.45 -52.80
N PHE A 327 12.32 15.85 -52.86
CA PHE A 327 12.06 14.68 -53.72
C PHE A 327 10.73 14.83 -54.47
N CYS A 328 10.82 15.04 -55.79
CA CYS A 328 9.68 15.34 -56.67
C CYS A 328 8.75 14.13 -56.99
N CYS A 329 9.02 12.92 -56.51
CA CYS A 329 8.32 11.70 -56.98
C CYS A 329 7.19 11.17 -56.08
N LEU A 330 6.73 11.89 -55.05
CA LEU A 330 5.59 11.45 -54.22
C LEU A 330 4.33 12.26 -54.56
N ALA A 331 3.73 11.99 -55.72
CA ALA A 331 2.69 12.84 -56.32
C ALA A 331 1.24 12.31 -56.29
N THR A 332 0.88 11.30 -55.50
CA THR A 332 -0.46 10.69 -55.64
C THR A 332 -1.33 10.57 -54.38
N VAL A 333 -0.94 11.13 -53.23
CA VAL A 333 -1.84 11.19 -52.05
C VAL A 333 -2.23 12.63 -51.74
N GLU A 334 -3.54 12.92 -51.71
CA GLU A 334 -4.11 14.23 -51.35
C GLU A 334 -3.79 14.61 -49.89
N LEU A 335 -2.66 15.30 -49.68
CA LEU A 335 -2.16 15.75 -48.37
C LEU A 335 -3.13 16.68 -47.60
N ARG A 336 -4.16 17.25 -48.24
CA ARG A 336 -5.21 18.01 -47.54
C ARG A 336 -6.04 17.11 -46.63
N LYS A 337 -6.38 15.90 -47.08
CA LYS A 337 -7.17 14.93 -46.31
C LYS A 337 -6.39 14.41 -45.10
N LEU A 338 -5.12 14.06 -45.27
CA LEU A 338 -4.23 13.67 -44.15
C LEU A 338 -3.98 14.79 -43.13
N ARG A 339 -3.95 16.06 -43.57
CA ARG A 339 -3.87 17.21 -42.67
C ARG A 339 -5.13 17.39 -41.85
N MET A 340 -6.31 17.31 -42.48
CA MET A 340 -7.58 17.44 -41.76
C MET A 340 -7.76 16.29 -40.78
N VAL A 341 -7.36 15.07 -41.16
CA VAL A 341 -7.36 13.92 -40.26
C VAL A 341 -6.38 14.16 -39.09
N GLY A 342 -5.14 14.59 -39.34
CA GLY A 342 -4.18 14.90 -38.27
C GLY A 342 -4.62 16.03 -37.33
N PHE A 343 -5.19 17.12 -37.86
CA PHE A 343 -5.76 18.20 -37.05
C PHE A 343 -7.01 17.76 -36.29
N ALA A 344 -7.86 16.91 -36.88
CA ALA A 344 -9.01 16.33 -36.20
C ALA A 344 -8.58 15.41 -35.05
N PHE A 345 -7.55 14.59 -35.23
CA PHE A 345 -6.99 13.76 -34.16
C PHE A 345 -6.41 14.60 -33.01
N ILE A 346 -5.67 15.67 -33.32
CA ILE A 346 -5.13 16.59 -32.31
C ILE A 346 -6.26 17.34 -31.60
N ALA A 347 -7.25 17.86 -32.33
CA ALA A 347 -8.38 18.59 -31.77
C ALA A 347 -9.25 17.70 -30.88
N VAL A 348 -9.56 16.47 -31.32
CA VAL A 348 -10.30 15.49 -30.51
C VAL A 348 -9.50 15.12 -29.26
N GLY A 349 -8.19 14.89 -29.37
CA GLY A 349 -7.33 14.62 -28.22
C GLY A 349 -7.29 15.76 -27.19
N VAL A 350 -7.21 17.01 -27.66
CA VAL A 350 -7.21 18.20 -26.79
C VAL A 350 -8.57 18.42 -26.13
N VAL A 351 -9.67 18.28 -26.87
CA VAL A 351 -11.04 18.43 -26.35
C VAL A 351 -11.35 17.35 -25.31
N LEU A 352 -11.00 16.09 -25.56
CA LEU A 352 -11.19 15.00 -24.60
C LEU A 352 -10.35 15.21 -23.33
N SER A 353 -9.13 15.75 -23.47
CA SER A 353 -8.26 16.08 -22.33
C SER A 353 -8.80 17.24 -21.49
N LEU A 354 -9.31 18.30 -22.13
CA LEU A 354 -9.92 19.44 -21.43
C LEU A 354 -11.26 19.04 -20.76
N LEU A 355 -12.08 18.22 -21.41
CA LEU A 355 -13.30 17.68 -20.80
C LEU A 355 -12.98 16.79 -19.60
N ALA A 356 -11.92 15.97 -19.65
CA ALA A 356 -11.50 15.16 -18.51
C ALA A 356 -11.09 16.03 -17.31
N VAL A 357 -10.39 17.15 -17.55
CA VAL A 357 -10.01 18.12 -16.50
C VAL A 357 -11.24 18.82 -15.91
N ILE A 358 -12.20 19.23 -16.74
CA ILE A 358 -13.44 19.89 -16.28
C ILE A 358 -14.32 18.90 -15.48
N LEU A 359 -14.49 17.68 -15.97
CA LEU A 359 -15.29 16.64 -15.28
C LEU A 359 -14.64 16.20 -13.95
N ALA A 360 -13.30 16.15 -13.89
CA ALA A 360 -12.56 15.92 -12.65
C ALA A 360 -12.76 17.06 -11.64
N SER A 361 -12.82 18.31 -12.12
CA SER A 361 -13.07 19.49 -11.29
C SER A 361 -14.51 19.53 -10.74
N LEU A 362 -15.46 18.88 -11.40
CA LEU A 362 -16.88 18.83 -11.03
C LEU A 362 -17.29 17.60 -10.18
N ARG A 363 -16.33 16.73 -9.79
CA ARG A 363 -16.55 15.58 -8.88
C ARG A 363 -17.61 14.54 -9.34
N GLN A 364 -17.84 14.36 -10.64
CA GLN A 364 -18.84 13.40 -11.17
C GLN A 364 -18.18 12.19 -11.88
N CYS A 365 -17.87 11.13 -11.12
CA CYS A 365 -17.13 9.96 -11.66
C CYS A 365 -17.96 9.03 -12.57
N SER A 366 -19.28 8.95 -12.42
CA SER A 366 -20.13 8.05 -13.22
C SER A 366 -20.29 8.47 -14.68
N LEU A 367 -20.14 9.77 -14.95
CA LEU A 367 -20.28 10.36 -16.28
C LEU A 367 -18.99 10.21 -17.11
N MET A 368 -17.83 10.27 -16.45
CA MET A 368 -16.50 10.16 -17.07
C MET A 368 -16.31 8.85 -17.86
N TRP A 369 -16.78 7.72 -17.30
CA TRP A 369 -16.72 6.40 -17.94
C TRP A 369 -17.56 6.33 -19.22
N ARG A 370 -18.80 6.85 -19.18
CA ARG A 370 -19.72 6.84 -20.34
C ARG A 370 -19.18 7.69 -21.50
N PHE A 371 -18.56 8.83 -21.21
CA PHE A 371 -17.97 9.69 -22.23
C PHE A 371 -16.69 9.12 -22.86
N THR A 372 -15.90 8.35 -22.12
CA THR A 372 -14.69 7.72 -22.65
C THR A 372 -15.02 6.63 -23.66
N MET A 373 -16.09 5.86 -23.41
CA MET A 373 -16.58 4.84 -24.34
C MET A 373 -17.18 5.46 -25.61
N VAL A 374 -17.98 6.53 -25.49
CA VAL A 374 -18.53 7.27 -26.64
C VAL A 374 -17.42 7.93 -27.47
N GLY A 375 -16.37 8.45 -26.83
CA GLY A 375 -15.19 8.98 -27.52
C GLY A 375 -14.43 7.93 -28.35
N LEU A 376 -14.30 6.72 -27.81
CA LEU A 376 -13.68 5.58 -28.50
C LEU A 376 -14.53 5.07 -29.68
N GLU A 377 -15.85 5.07 -29.55
CA GLU A 377 -16.77 4.71 -30.65
C GLU A 377 -16.75 5.74 -31.79
N ILE A 378 -16.77 7.03 -31.46
CA ILE A 378 -16.65 8.12 -32.46
C ILE A 378 -15.29 8.04 -33.19
N LEU A 379 -14.20 7.75 -32.47
CA LEU A 379 -12.86 7.57 -33.06
C LEU A 379 -12.77 6.31 -33.94
N GLY A 380 -13.44 5.22 -33.55
CA GLY A 380 -13.59 4.01 -34.38
C GLY A 380 -14.34 4.29 -35.68
N CYS A 381 -15.41 5.08 -35.62
CA CYS A 381 -16.15 5.53 -36.80
C CYS A 381 -15.31 6.45 -37.70
N VAL A 382 -14.51 7.37 -37.15
CA VAL A 382 -13.59 8.22 -37.93
C VAL A 382 -12.49 7.39 -38.61
N PHE A 383 -11.99 6.34 -37.95
CA PHE A 383 -11.00 5.43 -38.52
C PHE A 383 -11.58 4.65 -39.72
N LEU A 384 -12.80 4.11 -39.57
CA LEU A 384 -13.54 3.40 -40.62
C LEU A 384 -13.92 4.31 -41.80
N LEU A 385 -14.37 5.54 -41.53
CA LEU A 385 -14.76 6.52 -42.56
C LEU A 385 -13.57 7.14 -43.31
N SER A 386 -12.34 7.07 -42.75
CA SER A 386 -11.15 7.65 -43.38
C SER A 386 -10.53 6.81 -44.50
N GLY A 387 -10.99 5.56 -44.71
CA GLY A 387 -10.51 4.68 -45.79
C GLY A 387 -9.02 4.29 -45.72
N THR A 388 -8.32 4.62 -44.64
CA THR A 388 -6.86 4.47 -44.51
C THR A 388 -6.39 3.02 -44.32
N GLY A 389 -7.31 2.10 -43.97
CA GLY A 389 -7.02 0.67 -43.88
C GLY A 389 -6.70 0.00 -45.22
N CYS A 390 -7.31 0.42 -46.33
CA CYS A 390 -7.07 -0.17 -47.64
C CYS A 390 -5.74 0.28 -48.28
N ALA A 391 -5.25 1.48 -47.98
CA ALA A 391 -4.01 2.00 -48.57
C ALA A 391 -2.74 1.32 -48.03
N MET A 392 -2.78 0.83 -46.79
CA MET A 392 -1.62 0.20 -46.15
C MET A 392 -1.40 -1.26 -46.63
N TRP A 393 -2.47 -1.94 -47.07
CA TRP A 393 -2.40 -3.30 -47.62
C TRP A 393 -1.89 -3.35 -49.07
N SER A 394 -2.17 -2.31 -49.87
CA SER A 394 -1.67 -2.22 -51.26
C SER A 394 -0.16 -1.97 -51.34
N PHE A 395 0.44 -1.35 -50.32
CA PHE A 395 1.89 -1.07 -50.29
C PHE A 395 2.72 -2.34 -50.02
N VAL A 396 2.18 -3.31 -49.28
CA VAL A 396 2.88 -4.55 -48.92
C VAL A 396 2.88 -5.57 -50.06
N ARG A 397 1.86 -5.56 -50.95
CA ARG A 397 1.81 -6.46 -52.12
C ARG A 397 2.71 -6.06 -53.29
N CYS A 398 3.16 -4.80 -53.38
CA CYS A 398 3.95 -4.33 -54.53
C CYS A 398 5.45 -4.74 -54.48
N CYS A 399 5.93 -5.34 -53.40
CA CYS A 399 7.33 -5.76 -53.26
C CYS A 399 7.56 -7.28 -53.32
N SER A 400 6.56 -8.09 -53.67
CA SER A 400 6.73 -9.55 -53.77
C SER A 400 5.86 -10.14 -54.88
N PHE A 401 6.39 -10.16 -56.12
CA PHE A 401 6.54 -11.35 -56.98
C PHE A 401 6.91 -10.95 -58.42
N ARG A 402 8.06 -11.44 -58.88
CA ARG A 402 8.39 -11.65 -60.30
C ARG A 402 8.02 -13.10 -60.64
N GLY A 403 7.39 -13.35 -61.78
CA GLY A 403 7.21 -14.69 -62.32
C GLY A 403 6.32 -14.76 -63.57
N ASN A 404 6.96 -14.79 -64.73
CA ASN A 404 6.55 -15.18 -66.10
C ASN A 404 5.13 -15.76 -66.33
N LEU A 405 4.43 -15.25 -67.35
CA LEU A 405 4.20 -15.89 -68.66
C LEU A 405 3.40 -14.95 -69.59
N SER A 406 3.77 -14.95 -70.87
CA SER A 406 3.25 -14.19 -72.04
C SER A 406 2.12 -14.95 -72.78
N PRO A 407 1.71 -14.57 -74.03
CA PRO A 407 1.12 -13.31 -74.55
C PRO A 407 -0.19 -13.57 -75.34
N GLU A 408 -0.98 -12.53 -75.69
CA GLU A 408 -1.79 -12.42 -76.93
C GLU A 408 -2.62 -11.10 -76.94
N GLU A 409 -2.07 -10.05 -77.58
CA GLU A 409 -2.56 -9.29 -78.77
C GLU A 409 -4.09 -8.96 -79.01
N PRO A 410 -4.47 -7.96 -79.86
CA PRO A 410 -4.55 -6.50 -79.57
C PRO A 410 -5.77 -5.76 -80.24
N TRP A 411 -5.67 -4.40 -80.29
CA TRP A 411 -6.46 -3.41 -81.07
C TRP A 411 -7.79 -2.94 -80.41
N ASP A 412 -8.20 -1.67 -80.41
CA ASP A 412 -7.82 -0.54 -81.25
C ASP A 412 -8.34 0.82 -80.69
N GLN A 413 -7.76 1.92 -81.21
CA GLN A 413 -8.22 3.33 -81.21
C GLN A 413 -7.81 4.31 -80.08
N THR A 414 -6.93 5.23 -80.50
CA THR A 414 -6.70 6.61 -79.98
C THR A 414 -7.41 7.61 -80.94
N PRO A 415 -7.30 8.97 -80.86
CA PRO A 415 -6.68 9.89 -79.88
C PRO A 415 -7.50 11.18 -79.54
N SER A 416 -7.04 12.02 -78.59
CA SER A 416 -6.55 13.40 -78.87
C SER A 416 -6.51 14.39 -77.68
N SER A 417 -5.51 15.27 -77.76
CA SER A 417 -5.30 16.61 -77.16
C SER A 417 -4.49 16.82 -75.86
N LEU A 418 -3.15 16.84 -75.99
CA LEU A 418 -2.24 18.02 -75.93
C LEU A 418 -2.45 19.14 -74.86
N ARG A 419 -1.48 19.30 -73.92
CA ARG A 419 -0.41 20.36 -73.85
C ARG A 419 0.01 20.81 -72.44
N ASP A 420 1.33 20.70 -72.23
CA ASP A 420 2.34 21.66 -71.70
C ASP A 420 2.32 22.24 -70.27
N GLY A 421 3.48 22.12 -69.59
CA GLY A 421 3.93 23.09 -68.57
C GLY A 421 4.87 22.59 -67.46
N CYS A 422 6.13 22.26 -67.76
CA CYS A 422 7.21 22.06 -66.77
C CYS A 422 8.03 23.34 -66.55
N CYS A 423 8.32 23.73 -65.30
CA CYS A 423 9.37 24.70 -64.94
C CYS A 423 10.21 24.23 -63.73
N VAL A 424 11.53 24.43 -63.84
CA VAL A 424 12.65 24.02 -62.94
C VAL A 424 13.01 25.17 -61.94
N PRO A 425 13.64 24.90 -60.75
CA PRO A 425 13.76 25.85 -59.64
C PRO A 425 15.15 26.54 -59.48
N ARG A 426 15.25 27.59 -58.66
CA ARG A 426 16.52 28.17 -58.15
C ARG A 426 16.54 28.39 -56.63
N HIS A 427 17.72 28.14 -56.06
CA HIS A 427 18.12 28.04 -54.66
C HIS A 427 18.10 29.34 -53.85
N THR A 428 17.97 29.21 -52.52
CA THR A 428 18.89 29.81 -51.53
C THR A 428 18.85 29.01 -50.21
N GLU A 429 20.01 28.52 -49.80
CA GLU A 429 20.26 27.90 -48.50
C GLU A 429 20.52 28.98 -47.44
N VAL A 430 19.79 28.93 -46.33
CA VAL A 430 20.16 29.63 -45.08
C VAL A 430 19.91 28.70 -43.88
N SER A 431 21.01 28.41 -43.19
CA SER A 431 21.21 27.93 -41.80
C SER A 431 20.32 26.78 -41.27
N GLY A 432 20.85 25.55 -41.36
CA GLY A 432 20.22 24.35 -40.80
C GLY A 432 20.31 24.20 -39.27
N SER A 433 21.34 24.73 -38.60
CA SER A 433 21.56 24.44 -37.18
C SER A 433 20.68 25.26 -36.22
N ALA A 434 20.55 26.58 -36.43
CA ALA A 434 19.68 27.41 -35.59
C ALA A 434 18.20 26.98 -35.69
N ARG A 435 17.76 26.56 -36.88
CA ARG A 435 16.40 26.05 -37.13
C ARG A 435 16.14 24.69 -36.49
N GLN A 436 17.14 23.81 -36.41
CA GLN A 436 17.01 22.52 -35.71
C GLN A 436 16.93 22.70 -34.20
N THR A 437 17.73 23.58 -33.61
CA THR A 437 17.68 23.93 -32.18
C THR A 437 16.36 24.60 -31.79
N PHE A 438 15.89 25.56 -32.60
CA PHE A 438 14.59 26.22 -32.40
C PHE A 438 13.41 25.23 -32.45
N LEU A 439 13.58 24.13 -33.19
CA LEU A 439 12.57 23.10 -33.36
C LEU A 439 12.55 22.04 -32.26
N PHE A 440 13.71 21.75 -31.68
CA PHE A 440 13.82 20.96 -30.46
C PHE A 440 13.06 21.67 -29.32
N ILE A 441 13.16 22.99 -29.23
CA ILE A 441 12.53 23.80 -28.18
C ILE A 441 11.01 23.95 -28.36
N ILE A 442 10.50 24.07 -29.59
CA ILE A 442 9.04 24.31 -29.81
C ILE A 442 8.20 23.02 -29.80
N VAL A 443 8.80 21.85 -30.06
CA VAL A 443 8.02 20.61 -30.23
C VAL A 443 8.38 19.54 -29.21
N LEU A 444 9.67 19.28 -29.00
CA LEU A 444 10.08 18.31 -27.99
C LEU A 444 9.91 18.86 -26.58
N LEU A 445 10.14 20.17 -26.36
CA LEU A 445 9.94 20.76 -25.03
C LEU A 445 8.47 20.67 -24.57
N PRO A 446 7.43 21.06 -25.36
CA PRO A 446 6.06 20.95 -24.90
C PRO A 446 5.58 19.50 -24.75
N VAL A 447 6.04 18.57 -25.59
CA VAL A 447 5.72 17.14 -25.43
C VAL A 447 6.39 16.57 -24.18
N CYS A 448 7.66 16.89 -23.93
CA CYS A 448 8.34 16.53 -22.70
C CYS A 448 7.70 17.18 -21.47
N LEU A 449 7.24 18.43 -21.57
CA LEU A 449 6.51 19.15 -20.51
C LEU A 449 5.10 18.59 -20.27
N LEU A 450 4.41 18.11 -21.31
CA LEU A 450 3.11 17.47 -21.19
C LEU A 450 3.23 16.07 -20.59
N VAL A 451 4.23 15.28 -21.01
CA VAL A 451 4.51 13.96 -20.44
C VAL A 451 4.98 14.08 -19.00
N SER A 452 5.90 15.02 -18.71
CA SER A 452 6.36 15.27 -17.34
C SER A 452 5.25 15.87 -16.48
N GLY A 453 4.46 16.81 -17.00
CA GLY A 453 3.29 17.37 -16.33
C GLY A 453 2.23 16.32 -16.03
N SER A 454 1.95 15.41 -16.97
CA SER A 454 1.01 14.30 -16.75
C SER A 454 1.51 13.29 -15.73
N PHE A 455 2.82 13.00 -15.72
CA PHE A 455 3.43 12.13 -14.72
C PHE A 455 3.43 12.78 -13.32
N VAL A 456 3.74 14.06 -13.22
CA VAL A 456 3.67 14.84 -11.97
C VAL A 456 2.23 14.91 -11.46
N LEU A 457 1.25 15.17 -12.32
CA LEU A 457 -0.17 15.15 -11.97
C LEU A 457 -0.64 13.75 -11.55
N TYR A 458 -0.18 12.69 -12.21
CA TYR A 458 -0.49 11.31 -11.83
C TYR A 458 0.05 10.98 -10.43
N VAL A 459 1.33 11.26 -10.16
CA VAL A 459 1.94 11.00 -8.85
C VAL A 459 1.31 11.87 -7.76
N HIS A 460 1.05 13.16 -8.01
CA HIS A 460 0.39 14.00 -7.01
C HIS A 460 -1.07 13.61 -6.77
N SER A 461 -1.82 13.22 -7.82
CA SER A 461 -3.20 12.79 -7.67
C SER A 461 -3.33 11.44 -6.96
N SER A 462 -2.43 10.48 -7.19
CA SER A 462 -2.44 9.21 -6.46
C SER A 462 -2.16 9.42 -4.97
N ARG A 463 -1.13 10.22 -4.64
CA ARG A 463 -0.81 10.59 -3.25
C ARG A 463 -1.97 11.25 -2.53
N TRP A 464 -2.59 12.23 -3.18
CA TRP A 464 -3.73 12.95 -2.62
C TRP A 464 -4.94 12.04 -2.41
N LEU A 465 -5.25 11.16 -3.38
CA LEU A 465 -6.35 10.19 -3.26
C LEU A 465 -6.12 9.21 -2.11
N GLY A 466 -4.90 8.69 -1.95
CA GLY A 466 -4.55 7.81 -0.83
C GLY A 466 -4.69 8.49 0.53
N GLN A 467 -4.23 9.73 0.65
CA GLN A 467 -4.39 10.53 1.88
C GLN A 467 -5.86 10.83 2.19
N LEU A 468 -6.65 11.19 1.17
CA LEU A 468 -8.07 11.44 1.33
C LEU A 468 -8.82 10.18 1.77
N GLU A 469 -8.47 9.02 1.22
CA GLU A 469 -9.05 7.75 1.62
C GLU A 469 -8.72 7.41 3.09
N MET A 470 -7.46 7.54 3.52
CA MET A 470 -7.10 7.37 4.93
C MET A 470 -7.87 8.35 5.82
N ALA A 471 -7.92 9.63 5.45
CA ALA A 471 -8.65 10.66 6.19
C ALA A 471 -10.14 10.34 6.31
N THR A 472 -10.79 9.89 5.25
CA THR A 472 -12.23 9.57 5.27
C THR A 472 -12.55 8.34 6.09
N LYS A 473 -11.68 7.32 6.08
CA LYS A 473 -11.91 6.07 6.81
C LYS A 473 -11.61 6.18 8.30
N TRP A 474 -10.51 6.83 8.67
CA TRP A 474 -10.07 6.90 10.06
C TRP A 474 -9.29 8.18 10.40
N GLY A 475 -8.53 8.76 9.46
CA GLY A 475 -7.64 9.89 9.73
C GLY A 475 -8.34 11.18 10.15
N ARG A 476 -9.62 11.38 9.80
CA ARG A 476 -10.42 12.53 10.27
C ARG A 476 -10.54 12.61 11.79
N PHE A 477 -10.51 11.47 12.48
CA PHE A 477 -10.67 11.41 13.94
C PHE A 477 -9.45 11.89 14.70
N LEU A 478 -8.31 11.96 14.03
CA LEU A 478 -7.09 12.55 14.57
C LEU A 478 -7.22 14.06 14.85
N HIS A 479 -8.18 14.70 14.19
CA HIS A 479 -8.42 16.14 14.25
C HIS A 479 -9.89 16.47 14.55
N SER A 480 -10.66 15.49 15.03
CA SER A 480 -12.02 15.74 15.50
C SER A 480 -12.02 16.53 16.81
N GLU A 481 -13.17 17.03 17.21
CA GLU A 481 -13.37 17.67 18.50
C GLU A 481 -14.36 16.84 19.33
N PRO A 482 -13.90 16.10 20.36
CA PRO A 482 -12.50 15.90 20.76
C PRO A 482 -11.73 14.96 19.81
N PRO A 483 -10.38 15.03 19.76
CA PRO A 483 -9.57 14.16 18.91
C PRO A 483 -9.51 12.75 19.50
N LEU A 484 -9.50 11.72 18.64
CA LEU A 484 -9.49 10.32 19.06
C LEU A 484 -8.09 9.68 18.92
N PRO A 485 -7.74 8.77 19.84
CA PRO A 485 -6.46 8.07 19.85
C PRO A 485 -6.44 6.92 18.84
N VAL A 486 -6.14 7.23 17.57
CA VAL A 486 -6.04 6.22 16.52
C VAL A 486 -4.62 5.66 16.46
N TRP A 487 -4.51 4.35 16.57
CA TRP A 487 -3.31 3.55 16.36
C TRP A 487 -3.43 2.79 15.03
N VAL A 488 -2.35 2.71 14.25
CA VAL A 488 -2.35 1.85 13.05
C VAL A 488 -1.75 0.49 13.44
N GLY A 489 -2.62 -0.47 13.78
CA GLY A 489 -2.24 -1.78 14.30
C GLY A 489 -1.55 -2.71 13.29
N GLU A 490 -1.79 -2.45 12.01
CA GLU A 490 -1.09 -3.12 10.92
C GLU A 490 -0.90 -2.20 9.72
N TYR A 491 0.31 -2.18 9.21
CA TYR A 491 0.62 -1.63 7.90
C TYR A 491 1.80 -2.37 7.30
N GLY A 492 1.78 -2.60 5.99
CA GLY A 492 2.86 -3.27 5.26
C GLY A 492 3.28 -2.45 4.04
N PRO A 493 4.56 -2.46 3.65
CA PRO A 493 5.02 -1.76 2.47
C PRO A 493 4.54 -2.53 1.25
N GLY A 494 3.35 -2.22 0.75
CA GLY A 494 3.01 -2.58 -0.63
C GLY A 494 4.14 -2.11 -1.57
N TYR A 495 4.50 -2.91 -2.57
CA TYR A 495 5.72 -2.73 -3.37
C TYR A 495 5.70 -1.57 -4.39
N ASP A 496 4.98 -0.46 -4.15
CA ASP A 496 4.77 0.59 -5.15
C ASP A 496 4.99 2.03 -4.63
N THR A 497 4.97 3.00 -5.55
CA THR A 497 5.17 4.46 -5.33
C THR A 497 4.25 5.09 -4.28
N ASP A 498 3.15 4.41 -3.93
CA ASP A 498 2.17 4.86 -2.95
C ASP A 498 2.64 4.66 -1.50
N ARG A 499 3.60 3.76 -1.28
CA ARG A 499 4.22 3.49 0.01
C ARG A 499 4.79 4.76 0.63
N ASP A 500 5.61 5.51 -0.10
CA ASP A 500 6.31 6.65 0.48
C ASP A 500 5.32 7.71 0.98
N ALA A 501 4.21 7.92 0.27
CA ALA A 501 3.17 8.86 0.68
C ALA A 501 2.41 8.41 1.93
N GLN A 502 2.15 7.11 2.05
CA GLN A 502 1.59 6.52 3.27
C GLN A 502 2.51 6.73 4.47
N PHE A 503 3.80 6.43 4.33
CA PHE A 503 4.79 6.66 5.40
C PHE A 503 4.91 8.14 5.76
N HIS A 504 4.95 9.05 4.77
CA HIS A 504 4.96 10.48 5.03
C HIS A 504 3.71 10.93 5.80
N TYR A 505 2.52 10.44 5.44
CA TYR A 505 1.30 10.73 6.19
C TYR A 505 1.41 10.29 7.66
N PHE A 506 1.95 9.10 7.93
CA PHE A 506 2.14 8.59 9.29
C PHE A 506 3.16 9.41 10.09
N ILE A 507 4.28 9.77 9.45
CA ILE A 507 5.36 10.55 10.05
C ILE A 507 4.86 11.96 10.37
N GLU A 508 4.22 12.63 9.41
CA GLU A 508 3.72 14.00 9.56
C GLU A 508 2.63 14.09 10.61
N GLY A 509 1.71 13.12 10.64
CA GLY A 509 0.64 13.08 11.62
C GLY A 509 1.05 12.55 13.00
N ASP A 510 2.32 12.19 13.21
CA ASP A 510 2.85 11.64 14.47
C ASP A 510 2.11 10.39 14.98
N MET A 511 1.77 9.46 14.08
CA MET A 511 0.98 8.26 14.41
C MET A 511 1.72 7.27 15.31
N ASP A 512 0.96 6.60 16.17
CA ASP A 512 1.36 5.32 16.76
C ASP A 512 1.13 4.21 15.73
N LEU A 513 2.09 3.30 15.55
CA LEU A 513 2.06 2.33 14.44
C LEU A 513 2.58 0.96 14.85
N ALA A 514 2.15 -0.08 14.14
CA ALA A 514 2.69 -1.43 14.22
C ALA A 514 2.97 -1.99 12.83
N TYR A 515 4.25 -2.16 12.52
CA TYR A 515 4.70 -2.68 11.22
C TYR A 515 4.32 -4.16 11.08
N TRP A 516 3.59 -4.51 10.02
CA TRP A 516 3.39 -5.89 9.62
C TRP A 516 4.49 -6.26 8.63
N GLN A 517 5.34 -7.25 8.86
CA GLN A 517 5.50 -8.13 10.04
C GLN A 517 6.98 -8.47 10.31
N MET A 518 7.25 -9.16 11.42
CA MET A 518 8.59 -9.60 11.79
C MET A 518 9.20 -10.60 10.78
N GLY A 519 8.50 -11.70 10.49
CA GLY A 519 9.01 -12.81 9.68
C GLY A 519 8.54 -12.79 8.23
N SER A 520 9.36 -13.29 7.30
CA SER A 520 9.04 -13.41 5.87
C SER A 520 8.40 -14.76 5.49
N GLU A 521 8.03 -15.59 6.46
CA GLU A 521 7.51 -16.96 6.26
C GLU A 521 6.29 -17.04 5.33
N ASN A 522 5.50 -15.97 5.20
CA ASN A 522 4.29 -15.94 4.36
C ASN A 522 4.56 -15.48 2.93
N GLY A 523 5.74 -14.93 2.68
CA GLY A 523 6.12 -14.45 1.37
C GLY A 523 6.67 -15.56 0.50
N ARG A 524 7.27 -16.64 1.02
CA ARG A 524 8.06 -17.54 0.16
C ARG A 524 7.20 -18.60 -0.55
N ARG A 525 7.16 -18.54 -1.88
CA ARG A 525 6.66 -19.61 -2.75
C ARG A 525 7.56 -20.85 -2.65
N GLN A 526 7.03 -22.02 -3.01
CA GLN A 526 7.78 -23.29 -3.00
C GLN A 526 9.03 -23.27 -3.90
N ASP A 527 9.05 -22.42 -4.92
CA ASP A 527 10.20 -22.21 -5.83
C ASP A 527 11.28 -21.28 -5.27
N GLY A 528 11.12 -20.80 -4.03
CA GLY A 528 12.05 -19.90 -3.36
C GLY A 528 11.86 -18.42 -3.68
N THR A 529 10.94 -18.06 -4.58
CA THR A 529 10.57 -16.66 -4.89
C THR A 529 9.56 -16.11 -3.89
N PHE A 530 9.39 -14.79 -3.82
CA PHE A 530 8.44 -14.16 -2.90
C PHE A 530 7.10 -13.86 -3.59
N ASN A 531 6.01 -14.07 -2.86
CA ASN A 531 4.64 -13.69 -3.17
C ASN A 531 4.44 -12.22 -2.78
N TRP A 532 3.35 -11.62 -3.24
CA TRP A 532 3.04 -10.19 -3.10
C TRP A 532 3.00 -9.66 -1.64
N ASP A 533 2.96 -10.54 -0.65
CA ASP A 533 2.86 -10.27 0.79
C ASP A 533 4.15 -10.55 1.58
N SER A 534 5.35 -10.35 1.00
CA SER A 534 6.61 -10.44 1.76
C SER A 534 6.86 -9.20 2.62
N TYR A 535 5.99 -8.97 3.60
CA TYR A 535 6.08 -7.86 4.55
C TYR A 535 7.09 -8.09 5.69
N GLY A 536 7.90 -9.15 5.65
CA GLY A 536 8.82 -9.51 6.72
C GLY A 536 10.08 -8.65 6.78
N ILE A 537 10.49 -8.17 7.97
CA ILE A 537 11.79 -7.51 8.13
C ILE A 537 12.97 -8.49 8.09
N PHE A 538 12.79 -9.70 8.65
CA PHE A 538 13.85 -10.70 8.73
C PHE A 538 13.76 -11.71 7.59
N SER A 539 14.93 -12.22 7.20
CA SER A 539 15.01 -13.43 6.40
C SER A 539 14.56 -14.67 7.18
N LEU A 540 14.39 -15.80 6.48
CA LEU A 540 13.99 -17.07 7.10
C LEU A 540 15.01 -17.63 8.08
N ASP A 541 16.26 -17.13 8.06
CA ASP A 541 17.26 -17.43 9.08
C ASP A 541 17.06 -16.65 10.40
N TYR A 542 16.14 -15.68 10.39
CA TYR A 542 15.88 -14.75 11.48
C TYR A 542 17.14 -14.05 12.01
N ASN A 543 18.14 -13.80 11.15
CA ASN A 543 19.37 -13.11 11.53
C ASN A 543 19.22 -11.59 11.35
N ALA A 544 19.54 -10.83 12.39
CA ALA A 544 19.48 -9.37 12.38
C ALA A 544 20.48 -8.71 11.42
N THR A 545 21.52 -9.42 11.01
CA THR A 545 22.46 -8.94 9.98
C THR A 545 21.93 -9.14 8.56
N ASN A 546 20.81 -9.84 8.39
CA ASN A 546 20.26 -10.25 7.11
C ASN A 546 18.80 -9.78 6.97
N LEU A 547 18.59 -8.47 7.06
CA LEU A 547 17.28 -7.86 6.86
C LEU A 547 16.91 -7.94 5.37
N GLN A 548 15.66 -8.27 5.07
CA GLN A 548 15.19 -8.43 3.68
C GLN A 548 14.72 -7.12 3.05
N LEU A 549 14.32 -6.15 3.86
CA LEU A 549 13.77 -4.90 3.35
C LEU A 549 14.88 -4.00 2.82
N PRO A 550 14.65 -3.29 1.69
CA PRO A 550 15.59 -2.29 1.21
C PRO A 550 15.87 -1.21 2.25
N ASP A 551 17.08 -0.67 2.26
CA ASP A 551 17.49 0.39 3.19
C ASP A 551 16.57 1.62 3.14
N SER A 552 16.02 1.94 1.97
CA SER A 552 15.06 3.03 1.81
C SER A 552 13.76 2.80 2.59
N VAL A 553 13.29 1.55 2.65
CA VAL A 553 12.10 1.17 3.44
C VAL A 553 12.42 1.16 4.92
N MET A 554 13.56 0.57 5.31
CA MET A 554 14.01 0.57 6.71
C MET A 554 14.23 1.99 7.23
N SER A 555 14.72 2.90 6.39
CA SER A 555 14.86 4.33 6.71
C SER A 555 13.50 4.97 7.01
N LEU A 556 12.49 4.73 6.17
CA LEU A 556 11.14 5.25 6.39
C LEU A 556 10.52 4.68 7.67
N ILE A 557 10.69 3.39 7.96
CA ILE A 557 10.26 2.78 9.22
C ILE A 557 10.93 3.48 10.40
N ARG A 558 12.25 3.69 10.37
CA ARG A 558 12.98 4.36 11.45
C ARG A 558 12.56 5.81 11.65
N GLN A 559 12.18 6.52 10.60
CA GLN A 559 11.65 7.89 10.74
C GLN A 559 10.32 7.94 11.50
N THR A 560 9.58 6.83 11.60
CA THR A 560 8.38 6.75 12.44
C THR A 560 8.68 6.60 13.93
N PHE A 561 9.94 6.44 14.35
CA PHE A 561 10.30 6.16 15.75
C PHE A 561 10.37 7.41 16.63
N THR A 562 10.66 8.55 16.02
CA THR A 562 10.85 9.79 16.75
C THR A 562 9.52 10.51 16.93
N PRO A 563 9.07 10.76 18.18
CA PRO A 563 7.88 11.55 18.41
C PRO A 563 8.07 12.99 17.94
N ARG A 564 7.07 13.54 17.23
CA ARG A 564 7.04 14.97 16.90
C ARG A 564 6.45 15.81 18.03
N VAL A 565 5.58 15.21 18.83
CA VAL A 565 5.05 15.79 20.08
C VAL A 565 5.69 15.05 21.24
N THR A 566 6.28 15.75 22.21
CA THR A 566 6.93 15.10 23.37
C THR A 566 6.16 15.27 24.67
N SER A 567 5.28 16.25 24.73
CA SER A 567 4.38 16.51 25.86
C SER A 567 3.01 16.94 25.36
N VAL A 568 1.97 16.63 26.13
CA VAL A 568 0.60 17.04 25.87
C VAL A 568 0.11 17.92 27.03
N GLU A 569 -0.91 18.75 26.78
CA GLU A 569 -1.55 19.49 27.86
C GLU A 569 -2.17 18.51 28.86
N CYS A 570 -1.66 18.54 30.09
CA CYS A 570 -2.25 17.81 31.18
C CYS A 570 -3.64 18.40 31.43
N SER A 571 -4.71 17.62 31.28
CA SER A 571 -5.98 18.04 31.87
C SER A 571 -5.72 18.11 33.37
N LYS A 572 -5.75 19.32 33.95
CA LYS A 572 -5.84 19.48 35.40
C LYS A 572 -7.18 18.86 35.81
N THR A 573 -7.18 17.59 36.15
CA THR A 573 -8.33 16.92 36.76
C THR A 573 -8.54 17.45 38.17
#